data_AF-A0A2S9G242-F1
#
_entry.id   AF-A0A2S9G242-F1
#
_cell.length_a   1.000
_cell.length_b   1.000
_cell.length_c   1.000
_cell.angle_alpha   90.00
_cell.angle_beta   90.00
_cell.angle_gamma   90.00
#
_symmetry.space_group_name_H-M   'P 1'
#
loop_
_entity.id
_entity.type
_entity.pdbx_description
1 polymer ?
#
loop_
_entity_poly.entity_id
_entity_poly.type
_entity_poly.pdbx_seq_one_letter_code
_entity_poly.pdbx_strand_id
1 'polypeptide(L)'
;CVSAYRLELRRLADQPLFSRSFTRLDVDRLAGETAGPLADEVRRSAARARNRTSDRALPRFTQEVDGVRRIVEEPPLITRLPDD
;
A
#
# COMPACT_ATOMS: atom_id res chain seq x y z
N CYS A 1 -11.49 3.30 21.75
CA CYS A 1 -11.98 2.90 20.40
C CYS A 1 -13.29 3.58 20.02
N VAL A 2 -14.37 3.43 20.79
CA VAL A 2 -15.70 4.01 20.45
C VAL A 2 -15.69 5.54 20.33
N SER A 3 -14.92 6.25 21.15
CA SER A 3 -14.78 7.71 21.09
C SER A 3 -14.16 8.21 19.78
N ALA A 4 -13.03 7.62 19.38
CA ALA A 4 -12.34 7.94 18.14
C ALA A 4 -13.20 7.63 16.92
N TYR A 5 -13.88 6.48 16.92
CA TYR A 5 -14.82 6.10 15.85
C TYR A 5 -15.96 7.12 15.70
N ARG A 6 -16.58 7.53 16.82
CA ARG A 6 -17.64 8.54 16.82
C ARG A 6 -17.17 9.90 16.31
N LEU A 7 -15.95 10.31 16.66
CA LEU A 7 -15.35 11.57 16.18
C LEU A 7 -15.13 11.52 14.66
N GLU A 8 -14.60 10.42 14.13
CA GLU A 8 -14.38 10.28 12.69
C GLU A 8 -15.69 10.23 11.91
N LEU A 9 -16.73 9.55 12.43
CA LEU A 9 -18.06 9.58 11.81
C LEU A 9 -18.66 10.98 11.75
N ARG A 10 -18.50 11.79 12.81
CA ARG A 10 -18.96 13.19 12.80
C ARG A 10 -18.21 14.00 11.75
N ARG A 11 -16.87 13.91 11.72
CA ARG A 11 -16.03 14.59 10.72
C ARG A 11 -16.39 14.20 9.29
N LEU A 12 -16.74 12.94 9.05
CA LEU A 12 -17.18 12.46 7.73
C LEU A 12 -18.60 12.94 7.39
N ALA A 13 -19.50 13.03 8.36
CA ALA A 13 -20.85 13.53 8.16
C ALA A 13 -20.87 15.01 7.71
N ASP A 14 -19.89 15.80 8.16
CA ASP A 14 -19.75 17.22 7.83
C ASP A 14 -19.11 17.48 6.44
N GLN A 15 -18.72 16.43 5.71
CA GLN A 15 -18.08 16.56 4.39
C GLN A 15 -19.07 16.41 3.23
N PRO A 16 -18.85 17.13 2.10
CA PRO A 16 -19.59 16.91 0.86
C PRO A 16 -19.59 15.44 0.41
N LEU A 17 -20.69 15.00 -0.20
CA LEU A 17 -20.91 13.59 -0.56
C LEU A 17 -19.74 13.00 -1.34
N PHE A 18 -19.22 13.73 -2.34
CA PHE A 18 -18.14 13.24 -3.19
C PHE A 18 -16.83 13.03 -2.41
N SER A 19 -16.40 13.99 -1.61
CA SER A 19 -15.17 13.87 -0.81
C SER A 19 -15.29 12.82 0.29
N ARG A 20 -16.48 12.65 0.88
CA ARG A 20 -16.76 11.61 1.87
C ARG A 20 -16.68 10.21 1.25
N SER A 21 -17.33 9.98 0.11
CA SER A 21 -17.37 8.68 -0.56
C SER A 21 -16.00 8.22 -1.06
N PHE A 22 -15.12 9.15 -1.40
CA PHE A 22 -13.75 8.87 -1.85
C PHE A 22 -12.70 9.30 -0.84
N THR A 23 -13.05 9.33 0.45
CA THR A 23 -12.06 9.59 1.51
C THR A 23 -10.97 8.52 1.43
N ARG A 24 -9.73 8.99 1.32
CA ARG A 24 -8.54 8.14 1.40
C ARG A 24 -7.94 8.28 2.79
N LEU A 25 -7.53 7.14 3.36
CA LEU A 25 -6.66 7.09 4.51
C LEU A 25 -5.26 6.76 3.98
N ASP A 26 -4.39 7.76 3.93
CA ASP A 26 -2.99 7.53 3.58
C ASP A 26 -2.15 7.21 4.82
N VAL A 27 -0.94 6.72 4.56
CA VAL A 27 0.01 6.32 5.61
C VAL A 27 0.41 7.51 6.49
N ASP A 28 0.55 8.70 5.90
CA ASP A 28 1.06 9.88 6.61
C ASP A 28 0.01 10.38 7.61
N ARG A 29 -1.26 10.41 7.19
CA ARG A 29 -2.42 10.66 8.05
C ARG A 29 -2.52 9.61 9.16
N LEU A 30 -2.39 8.33 8.83
CA LEU A 30 -2.46 7.26 9.83
C LEU A 30 -1.32 7.35 10.86
N ALA A 31 -0.11 7.69 10.42
CA ALA A 31 1.03 7.88 11.32
C ALA A 31 0.87 9.13 12.20
N GLY A 32 0.23 10.19 11.71
CA GLY A 32 -0.04 11.41 12.47
C GLY A 32 -1.21 11.31 13.46
N GLU A 33 -2.19 10.46 13.18
CA GLU A 33 -3.35 10.21 14.06
C GLU A 33 -3.10 9.11 15.10
N THR A 34 -2.00 8.36 14.98
CA THR A 34 -1.60 7.31 15.92
C THR A 34 -0.48 7.78 16.85
N ALA A 35 -0.41 7.21 18.04
CA ALA A 35 0.60 7.54 19.04
C ALA A 35 1.38 6.31 19.50
N GLY A 36 2.61 6.53 19.95
CA GLY A 36 3.46 5.49 20.54
C GLY A 36 3.79 4.36 19.56
N PRO A 37 3.87 3.10 20.03
CA PRO A 37 4.35 1.97 19.23
C PRO A 37 3.58 1.71 17.93
N LEU A 38 2.31 2.13 17.86
CA LEU A 38 1.48 1.98 16.66
C LEU A 38 1.96 2.88 15.52
N ALA A 39 2.34 4.13 15.81
CA ALA A 39 2.88 5.03 14.80
C ALA A 39 4.19 4.47 14.20
N ASP A 40 5.02 3.85 15.04
CA ASP A 40 6.27 3.22 14.61
C ASP A 40 6.00 1.99 13.72
N GLU A 41 5.00 1.18 14.05
CA GLU A 41 4.60 0.05 13.20
C GLU A 41 4.03 0.51 11.87
N VAL A 42 3.21 1.56 11.83
CA VAL A 42 2.68 2.15 10.59
C VAL A 42 3.84 2.59 9.69
N ARG A 43 4.82 3.32 10.23
CA ARG A 43 6.00 3.75 9.47
C ARG A 43 6.84 2.57 8.98
N ARG A 44 7.09 1.57 9.82
CA ARG A 44 7.84 0.36 9.44
C ARG A 44 7.12 -0.43 8.36
N SER A 45 5.82 -0.63 8.48
CA SER A 45 5.00 -1.34 7.49
C SER A 45 4.97 -0.60 6.16
N ALA A 46 4.83 0.72 6.17
CA ALA A 46 4.90 1.52 4.95
C ALA A 46 6.27 1.46 4.28
N ALA A 47 7.37 1.52 5.06
CA ALA A 47 8.72 1.34 4.53
C ALA A 47 8.91 -0.04 3.90
N ARG A 48 8.36 -1.11 4.53
CA ARG A 48 8.38 -2.46 3.97
C ARG A 48 7.58 -2.55 2.67
N ALA A 49 6.38 -1.97 2.61
CA ALA A 49 5.53 -1.99 1.43
C ALA A 49 6.17 -1.28 0.23
N ARG A 50 6.75 -0.08 0.44
CA ARG A 50 7.47 0.67 -0.61
C ARG A 50 8.66 -0.11 -1.17
N ASN A 51 9.29 -0.93 -0.34
CA ASN A 51 10.39 -1.79 -0.76
C ASN A 51 9.90 -3.12 -1.37
N ARG A 52 8.73 -3.63 -1.03
CA ARG A 52 8.21 -4.91 -1.54
C ARG A 52 7.14 -4.71 -2.60
N THR A 53 7.44 -3.88 -3.60
CA THR A 53 6.58 -3.68 -4.76
C THR A 53 6.82 -4.74 -5.83
N SER A 54 5.80 -5.03 -6.64
CA SER A 54 5.91 -5.88 -7.83
C SER A 54 6.95 -5.37 -8.82
N ASP A 55 7.32 -4.09 -8.75
CA ASP A 55 8.40 -3.50 -9.56
C ASP A 55 9.75 -4.18 -9.34
N ARG A 56 10.00 -4.72 -8.13
CA ARG A 56 11.20 -5.53 -7.89
C ARG A 56 11.20 -6.84 -8.67
N ALA A 57 10.03 -7.35 -9.03
CA ALA A 57 9.89 -8.54 -9.86
C ALA A 57 9.90 -8.21 -11.37
N LEU A 58 9.69 -6.94 -11.77
CA LEU A 58 9.68 -6.55 -13.19
C LEU A 58 10.92 -7.03 -13.96
N PRO A 59 12.17 -6.90 -13.45
CA PRO A 59 13.33 -7.41 -14.16
C PRO A 59 13.29 -8.92 -14.46
N ARG A 60 12.51 -9.71 -13.72
CA ARG A 60 12.35 -11.16 -13.97
C ARG A 60 11.36 -11.46 -15.08
N PHE A 61 10.48 -10.51 -15.41
CA PHE A 61 9.41 -10.65 -16.41
C PHE A 61 9.68 -9.85 -17.68
N THR A 62 10.78 -9.10 -17.72
CA THR A 62 11.11 -8.22 -18.83
C THR A 62 12.55 -8.38 -19.28
N GLN A 63 12.80 -8.16 -20.57
CA GLN A 63 14.13 -8.09 -21.17
C GLN A 63 14.29 -6.76 -21.91
N GLU A 64 15.53 -6.29 -22.09
CA GLU A 64 15.80 -5.16 -22.99
C GLU A 64 15.98 -5.67 -24.42
N VAL A 65 15.21 -5.09 -25.35
CA VAL A 65 15.34 -5.32 -26.80
C VAL A 65 15.40 -3.95 -27.46
N ASP A 66 16.49 -3.66 -28.18
CA ASP A 66 16.71 -2.38 -28.86
C ASP A 66 16.60 -1.15 -27.92
N GLY A 67 17.06 -1.28 -26.67
CA GLY A 67 17.02 -0.21 -25.68
C GLY A 67 15.63 0.04 -25.06
N VAL A 68 14.64 -0.81 -25.36
CA VAL A 68 13.29 -0.73 -24.78
C VAL A 68 13.00 -1.99 -23.98
N ARG A 69 12.41 -1.82 -22.79
CA ARG A 69 11.98 -2.93 -21.95
C ARG A 69 10.74 -3.59 -22.54
N ARG A 70 10.83 -4.89 -22.85
CA ARG A 70 9.71 -5.72 -23.34
C ARG A 70 9.42 -6.86 -22.38
N ILE A 71 8.15 -7.24 -22.25
CA ILE A 71 7.74 -8.41 -21.47
C ILE A 71 8.26 -9.67 -22.17
N VAL A 72 8.83 -10.61 -21.41
CA VAL A 72 9.28 -11.90 -21.93
C VAL A 72 8.05 -12.75 -22.26
N GLU A 73 8.03 -13.38 -23.43
CA GLU A 73 6.88 -14.13 -23.95
C GLU A 73 6.54 -15.35 -23.09
N GLU A 74 7.56 -16.05 -22.59
CA GLU A 74 7.41 -17.14 -21.63
C GLU A 74 8.13 -16.79 -20.31
N PRO A 75 7.48 -15.97 -19.45
CA PRO A 75 8.07 -15.58 -18.17
C PRO A 75 8.14 -16.79 -17.22
N PRO A 76 9.12 -16.83 -16.31
CA PRO A 76 9.24 -17.94 -15.36
C PRO A 76 7.99 -18.04 -14.47
N LEU A 77 7.44 -19.26 -14.36
CA LEU A 77 6.33 -19.54 -13.44
C LEU A 77 6.82 -19.42 -11.99
N ILE A 78 6.39 -18.37 -11.29
CA ILE A 78 6.64 -18.20 -9.86
C ILE A 78 5.47 -18.81 -9.10
N THR A 79 5.68 -20.02 -8.60
CA THR A 79 4.74 -20.74 -7.72
C THR A 79 5.22 -20.67 -6.27
N ARG A 80 4.29 -20.71 -5.31
CA ARG A 80 4.63 -20.82 -3.88
C ARG A 80 5.07 -22.27 -3.62
N LEU A 81 6.22 -22.43 -2.99
CA LEU A 81 6.64 -23.72 -2.44
C LEU A 81 5.71 -24.07 -1.27
N PRO A 82 5.37 -25.35 -1.07
CA PRO A 82 4.68 -25.78 0.13
C PRO A 82 5.54 -25.51 1.37
N ASP A 83 4.90 -25.11 2.47
CA ASP A 83 5.56 -25.00 3.77
C ASP A 83 5.66 -26.43 4.35
N ASP A 84 6.89 -26.95 4.51
CA ASP A 84 7.16 -28.21 5.24
C ASP A 84 6.93 -28.06 6.75
#